data_AF-A0A4R5CF66-F1
#
_entry.id   AF-A0A4R5CF66-F1
#
_cell.length_a   1.000
_cell.length_b   1.000
_cell.length_c   1.000
_cell.angle_alpha   90.00
_cell.angle_beta   90.00
_cell.angle_gamma   90.00
#
_symmetry.space_group_name_H-M   'P 1'
#
loop_
_entity.id
_entity.type
_entity.pdbx_description
1 polymer ?
#
loop_
_entity_poly.entity_id
_entity_poly.type
_entity_poly.pdbx_seq_one_letter_code
_entity_poly.pdbx_strand_id
1 'polypeptide(L)' 'MAQRDLIAAMRAHKRAETRLTEARARLDDAVRDAVKSGEWQIVDVAEVTGWSRETVRKIVNAETADS' A
#
# COMPACT_ATOMS: atom_id res chain seq x y z
N MET A 1 -19.37 -31.67 3.47
CA MET A 1 -17.94 -31.35 3.30
C MET A 1 -17.75 -30.02 2.56
N ALA A 2 -18.30 -29.83 1.36
CA ALA A 2 -18.17 -28.60 0.55
C ALA A 2 -18.43 -27.25 1.28
N GLN A 3 -19.40 -27.19 2.20
CA GLN A 3 -19.71 -25.94 2.93
C GLN A 3 -18.63 -25.53 3.94
N ARG A 4 -17.91 -26.50 4.55
CA ARG A 4 -16.79 -26.20 5.47
C ARG A 4 -15.57 -25.69 4.70
N ASP A 5 -15.34 -26.23 3.51
CA ASP A 5 -14.24 -25.82 2.63
C ASP A 5 -14.45 -24.40 2.08
N LEU A 6 -15.70 -24.05 1.74
CA LEU A 6 -16.06 -22.69 1.31
C LEU A 6 -15.79 -21.65 2.41
N ILE A 7 -16.22 -21.93 3.65
CA ILE A 7 -16.00 -21.01 4.78
C ILE A 7 -14.50 -20.83 5.05
N ALA A 8 -13.71 -21.90 4.97
CA ALA A 8 -12.27 -21.83 5.13
C ALA A 8 -11.62 -20.97 4.02
N ALA A 9 -12.02 -21.17 2.76
CA ALA A 9 -11.53 -20.39 1.63
C ALA A 9 -11.88 -18.89 1.75
N MET A 10 -13.10 -18.56 2.16
CA MET A 10 -13.52 -17.15 2.37
C MET A 10 -12.71 -16.47 3.48
N ARG A 11 -12.45 -17.19 4.59
CA ARG A 11 -11.62 -16.66 5.69
C ARG A 11 -10.17 -16.48 5.25
N ALA A 12 -9.63 -17.40 4.44
CA ALA A 12 -8.29 -17.27 3.88
C ALA A 12 -8.18 -16.06 2.95
N HIS A 13 -9.18 -15.86 2.07
CA HIS A 13 -9.25 -14.70 1.20
C HIS A 13 -9.26 -13.39 1.99
N LYS A 14 -10.16 -13.27 2.97
CA LYS A 14 -10.23 -12.08 3.83
C LYS A 14 -8.91 -11.77 4.54
N ARG A 15 -8.21 -12.80 5.03
CA ARG A 15 -6.88 -12.64 5.65
C ARG A 15 -5.84 -12.17 4.64
N ALA A 16 -5.88 -12.67 3.40
CA ALA A 16 -4.98 -12.24 2.34
C ALA A 16 -5.25 -10.78 1.96
N GLU A 17 -6.52 -10.36 1.89
CA GLU A 17 -6.89 -8.96 1.66
C GLU A 17 -6.37 -8.06 2.78
N THR A 18 -6.55 -8.44 4.06
CA THR A 18 -6.00 -7.68 5.19
C THR A 18 -4.49 -7.52 5.07
N ARG A 19 -3.77 -8.61 4.79
CA ARG A 19 -2.31 -8.57 4.62
C ARG A 19 -1.87 -7.71 3.43
N LEU A 20 -2.63 -7.74 2.35
CA LEU A 20 -2.37 -6.90 1.18
C LEU A 20 -2.55 -5.41 1.52
N THR A 21 -3.62 -5.08 2.25
CA THR A 21 -3.86 -3.71 2.73
C THR A 21 -2.74 -3.23 3.65
N GLU A 22 -2.32 -4.06 4.62
CA GLU A 22 -1.19 -3.74 5.51
C GLU A 22 0.12 -3.55 4.73
N ALA A 23 0.39 -4.40 3.73
CA ALA A 23 1.58 -4.27 2.91
C ALA A 23 1.57 -2.99 2.06
N ARG A 24 0.41 -2.60 1.52
CA ARG A 24 0.25 -1.33 0.79
C ARG A 24 0.47 -0.13 1.69
N ALA A 25 -0.12 -0.12 2.89
CA ALA A 25 0.09 0.96 3.85
C ALA A 25 1.57 1.14 4.19
N ARG A 26 2.29 0.04 4.47
CA ARG A 26 3.73 0.09 4.74
C ARG A 26 4.55 0.63 3.55
N LEU A 27 4.15 0.28 2.33
CA LEU A 27 4.80 0.81 1.13
C LEU A 27 4.56 2.31 0.97
N ASP A 28 3.33 2.76 1.22
CA ASP A 28 2.96 4.17 1.15
C ASP A 28 3.71 5.01 2.20
N ASP A 29 3.86 4.49 3.42
CA ASP A 29 4.69 5.11 4.48
C ASP A 29 6.17 5.19 4.05
N ALA A 30 6.74 4.10 3.54
CA ALA A 30 8.13 4.09 3.09
C ALA A 30 8.39 5.10 1.95
N VAL A 31 7.46 5.19 0.99
CA VAL A 31 7.51 6.20 -0.09
C VAL A 31 7.46 7.61 0.48
N ARG A 32 6.59 7.84 1.47
CA ARG A 32 6.45 9.15 2.12
C ARG A 32 7.71 9.54 2.87
N ASP A 33 8.29 8.63 3.65
CA ASP A 33 9.51 8.87 4.42
C ASP A 33 10.68 9.18 3.50
N ALA A 34 10.87 8.40 2.43
CA ALA A 34 11.95 8.63 1.45
C ALA A 34 11.83 10.01 0.76
N VAL A 35 10.61 10.45 0.43
CA VAL A 35 10.39 11.75 -0.22
C VAL A 35 10.46 12.91 0.78
N LYS A 36 9.93 12.76 2.00
CA LYS A 36 9.95 13.82 3.02
C LYS A 36 11.31 14.02 3.65
N SER A 37 12.14 12.98 3.73
CA SER A 37 13.54 13.09 4.17
C SER A 37 14.43 13.81 3.15
N GLY A 38 13.95 13.92 1.90
CA GLY A 38 14.72 14.46 0.78
C GLY A 38 15.73 13.47 0.18
N GLU A 39 15.74 12.22 0.64
CA GLU A 39 16.60 11.16 0.07
C GLU A 39 16.21 10.85 -1.37
N TRP A 40 14.90 10.87 -1.68
CA TRP A 40 14.34 10.62 -3.01
C TRP A 40 13.45 11.77 -3.47
N GLN A 41 13.41 12.04 -4.77
CA GLN A 41 12.38 12.87 -5.37
C GLN A 41 11.20 12.02 -5.84
N ILE A 42 10.05 12.68 -6.05
CA ILE A 42 8.83 12.05 -6.60
C ILE A 42 9.11 11.35 -7.95
N VAL A 43 10.05 11.87 -8.74
CA VAL A 43 10.42 11.28 -10.04
C VAL A 43 11.16 9.95 -9.89
N ASP A 44 12.04 9.81 -8.89
CA ASP A 44 12.80 8.58 -8.66
C ASP A 44 11.87 7.44 -8.25
N VAL A 45 10.92 7.74 -7.35
CA VAL A 45 9.88 6.77 -6.94
C VAL A 45 9.02 6.36 -8.13
N ALA A 46 8.60 7.31 -8.96
CA ALA A 46 7.79 7.04 -10.14
C ALA A 46 8.51 6.15 -11.16
N GLU A 47 9.82 6.33 -11.32
CA GLU A 47 10.64 5.51 -12.22
C GLU A 47 10.75 4.06 -11.74
N VAL A 48 11.01 3.85 -10.46
CA VAL A 48 11.17 2.50 -9.88
C VAL A 48 9.85 1.75 -9.78
N THR A 49 8.78 2.43 -9.39
CA THR A 49 7.46 1.80 -9.20
C THR A 49 6.64 1.69 -10.48
N GLY A 50 7.00 2.47 -11.51
CA GLY A 50 6.18 2.64 -12.72
C GLY A 50 4.90 3.45 -12.47
N TRP A 51 4.73 4.05 -11.29
CA TRP A 51 3.55 4.87 -10.98
C TRP A 51 3.65 6.25 -11.59
N SER A 52 2.50 6.82 -11.93
CA SER A 52 2.42 8.24 -12.30
C SER A 52 2.89 9.13 -11.15
N ARG A 53 3.58 10.22 -11.46
CA ARG A 53 4.02 11.23 -10.47
C ARG A 53 2.85 11.77 -9.64
N GLU A 54 1.65 11.85 -10.22
CA GLU A 54 0.44 12.26 -9.50
C GLU A 54 0.03 11.25 -8.42
N THR A 55 0.15 9.94 -8.70
CA THR A 55 -0.11 8.89 -7.71
C THR A 55 0.87 8.98 -6.56
N VAL A 56 2.17 9.11 -6.85
CA VAL A 56 3.20 9.30 -5.80
C VAL A 56 2.92 10.56 -4.99
N ARG A 57 2.55 11.67 -5.64
CA ARG A 57 2.19 12.92 -4.94
C ARG A 57 0.97 12.73 -4.02
N LYS A 58 -0.05 11.97 -4.44
CA LYS A 58 -1.21 11.65 -3.58
C LYS A 58 -0.78 10.83 -2.35
N ILE A 59 0.10 9.84 -2.51
CA ILE A 59 0.62 9.03 -1.40
C ILE A 59 1.38 9.89 -0.39
N VAL A 60 2.28 10.76 -0.87
CA VAL A 60 3.10 11.64 -0.02
C VAL A 60 2.25 12.67 0.73
N ASN A 61 1.21 13.20 0.09
CA ASN A 61 0.35 14.26 0.62
C ASN A 61 -0.92 13.76 1.33
N ALA A 62 -1.24 12.47 1.27
CA ALA A 62 -2.37 11.94 2.01
C ALA A 62 -2.11 12.19 3.50
N GLU A 63 -2.85 13.10 4.13
CA GLU A 63 -2.84 13.18 5.58
C GLU A 63 -3.20 11.78 6.10
N THR A 64 -2.42 11.25 7.04
CA THR A 64 -2.79 10.03 7.76
C THR A 64 -4.12 10.33 8.44
N ALA A 65 -5.22 10.08 7.72
CA ALA A 65 -6.58 10.22 8.19
C ALA A 65 -6.88 9.04 9.10
N ASP A 66 -6.15 8.96 10.21
CA ASP A 66 -6.41 8.04 11.32
C ASP A 66 -5.72 8.62 12.57
N SER A 67 -6.39 9.60 13.17
CA SER A 67 -6.24 9.99 14.57
C SER A 67 -7.62 10.21 15.15
#